data_AF-A0A2A4ED99-F1
#
_entry.id   AF-A0A2A4ED99-F1
#
_cell.length_a   1.000
_cell.length_b   1.000
_cell.length_c   1.000
_cell.angle_alpha   90.00
_cell.angle_beta   90.00
_cell.angle_gamma   90.00
#
_symmetry.space_group_name_H-M   'P 1'
#
loop_
_entity.id
_entity.type
_entity.pdbx_description
1 polymer ?
#
loop_
_entity_poly.entity_id
_entity_poly.type
_entity_poly.pdbx_seq_one_letter_code
_entity_poly.pdbx_strand_id
1 'polypeptide(L)'
;MAMSYRSDRVLTIDRAAPTVWAPLSGFWQTADGWIRTHANYPHHAAALRGALSLRDESTARDLERIVGDRRSDEVVAAVADAGGLAVRVLPEQPAVDRALRRSPLVELERSRDRSRVTGRIGSGARPLDGIRVLDLTRVIAGPVCTRTLALLGADVLRLDPPHLPEPEWQHFDTGHGKRSALLDARTEHFRALLDHADVVVLGYRSSSLARLGVAADDLLARHPSLVVAELSAWGCDRPERAGFDSLVQAESGIAVVESPDGVRPGVLPAQALDHSAGYLLAAGVIAALRRQEDEGGGFRISTSLRRVAAELLGMARQDEPQPAREFDTAPHVATFDVDGLRLTTARPALPGLEFAAPRRWSRDQPRW
;
A
#
# COMPACT_ATOMS: atom_id res chain seq x y z
N MET A 1 5.48 -18.06 -9.88
CA MET A 1 5.49 -16.93 -8.93
C MET A 1 5.02 -15.70 -9.70
N ALA A 2 4.02 -14.97 -9.23
CA ALA A 2 3.52 -13.80 -9.98
C ALA A 2 4.55 -12.67 -9.92
N MET A 3 5.16 -12.31 -11.06
CA MET A 3 6.17 -11.24 -11.14
C MET A 3 5.64 -9.90 -10.61
N SER A 4 4.33 -9.71 -10.66
CA SER A 4 3.66 -8.53 -10.11
C SER A 4 3.90 -8.29 -8.62
N TYR A 5 4.26 -9.30 -7.82
CA TYR A 5 4.65 -9.14 -6.41
C TYR A 5 6.08 -8.59 -6.23
N ARG A 6 6.89 -8.65 -7.28
CA ARG A 6 8.27 -8.17 -7.33
C ARG A 6 8.41 -7.06 -8.38
N SER A 7 7.34 -6.31 -8.61
CA SER A 7 7.27 -5.34 -9.71
C SER A 7 8.32 -4.24 -9.58
N ASP A 8 8.62 -3.83 -8.35
CA ASP A 8 9.69 -2.88 -8.01
C ASP A 8 11.08 -3.36 -8.44
N ARG A 9 11.32 -4.68 -8.50
CA ARG A 9 12.62 -5.26 -8.84
C ARG A 9 12.88 -5.39 -10.34
N VAL A 10 11.82 -5.41 -11.15
CA VAL A 10 11.92 -5.48 -12.62
C VAL A 10 11.64 -4.14 -13.30
N LEU A 11 11.18 -3.16 -12.52
CA LEU A 11 10.98 -1.80 -12.98
C LEU A 11 12.30 -1.18 -13.44
N THR A 12 12.35 -0.73 -14.69
CA THR A 12 13.47 0.10 -15.18
C THR A 12 12.96 1.31 -15.94
N ILE A 13 13.63 2.44 -15.76
CA ILE A 13 13.41 3.70 -16.48
C ILE A 13 14.70 3.97 -17.24
N ASP A 14 14.62 4.02 -18.57
CA ASP A 14 15.80 4.11 -19.45
C ASP A 14 16.87 3.06 -19.14
N ARG A 15 16.42 1.84 -18.85
CA ARG A 15 17.24 0.67 -18.46
C ARG A 15 17.94 0.79 -17.10
N ALA A 16 17.66 1.84 -16.32
CA ALA A 16 18.14 1.97 -14.95
C ALA A 16 17.05 1.56 -13.95
N ALA A 17 17.42 0.77 -12.95
CA ALA A 17 16.53 0.48 -11.83
C ALA A 17 16.42 1.71 -10.90
N PRO A 18 15.22 2.05 -10.41
CA PRO A 18 15.06 3.17 -9.49
C PRO A 18 15.68 2.88 -8.13
N THR A 19 16.09 3.94 -7.41
CA THR A 19 16.52 3.82 -6.02
C THR A 19 15.30 3.71 -5.11
N VAL A 20 14.95 2.48 -4.73
CA VAL A 20 13.76 2.17 -3.92
C VAL A 20 14.00 2.40 -2.42
N TRP A 21 15.23 2.17 -1.93
CA TRP A 21 15.58 2.18 -0.51
C TRP A 21 16.54 3.31 -0.15
N ALA A 22 16.15 4.13 0.82
CA ALA A 22 17.03 5.17 1.36
C ALA A 22 18.09 4.58 2.30
N PRO A 23 19.29 5.20 2.41
CA PRO A 23 20.40 4.67 3.22
C PRO A 23 20.07 4.43 4.70
N LEU A 24 19.17 5.25 5.27
CA LEU A 24 18.76 5.15 6.68
C LEU A 24 17.52 4.28 6.88
N SER A 25 17.02 3.60 5.84
CA SER A 25 15.93 2.64 5.91
C SER A 25 16.49 1.23 6.06
N GLY A 26 16.85 0.82 7.28
CA GLY A 26 17.44 -0.50 7.53
C GLY A 26 16.94 -1.20 8.79
N PHE A 27 17.46 -2.40 9.01
CA PHE A 27 17.53 -3.03 10.32
C PHE A 27 18.80 -2.57 11.02
N TRP A 28 18.70 -2.25 12.31
CA TRP A 28 19.81 -1.78 13.11
C TRP A 28 19.84 -2.52 14.43
N GLN A 29 21.01 -3.04 14.79
CA GLN A 29 21.21 -3.71 16.06
C GLN A 29 21.24 -2.67 17.19
N THR A 30 20.53 -2.97 18.27
CA THR A 30 20.45 -2.17 19.50
C THR A 30 20.98 -3.01 20.65
N ALA A 31 21.10 -2.41 21.84
CA ALA A 31 21.70 -3.08 23.01
C ALA A 31 20.95 -4.35 23.45
N ASP A 32 19.65 -4.42 23.14
CA ASP A 32 18.74 -5.50 23.57
C ASP A 32 18.00 -6.18 22.41
N GLY A 33 18.38 -5.92 21.15
CA GLY A 33 17.74 -6.55 19.99
C GLY A 33 18.00 -5.83 18.68
N TRP A 34 16.92 -5.66 17.91
CA TRP A 34 16.95 -4.99 16.62
C TRP A 34 15.75 -4.05 16.46
N ILE A 35 15.96 -2.98 15.72
CA ILE A 35 14.90 -2.10 15.24
C ILE A 35 14.87 -2.06 13.72
N ARG A 36 13.72 -1.74 13.15
CA ARG A 36 13.55 -1.43 11.72
C ARG A 36 13.12 0.03 11.59
N THR A 37 13.92 0.84 10.90
CA THR A 37 13.54 2.22 10.54
C THR A 37 12.95 2.29 9.14
N HIS A 38 12.09 3.28 8.89
CA HIS A 38 11.60 3.60 7.56
C HIS A 38 11.85 5.09 7.24
N ALA A 39 12.90 5.35 6.46
CA ALA A 39 13.38 6.68 6.08
C ALA A 39 13.37 6.91 4.55
N ASN A 40 12.50 6.19 3.81
CA ASN A 40 12.43 6.28 2.34
C ASN A 40 11.87 7.61 1.84
N TYR A 41 11.14 8.36 2.69
CA TYR A 41 10.63 9.68 2.36
C TYR A 41 11.47 10.76 3.07
N PRO A 42 11.72 11.92 2.43
CA PRO A 42 12.54 12.98 3.00
C PRO A 42 12.11 13.43 4.40
N HIS A 43 10.80 13.55 4.66
CA HIS A 43 10.27 13.94 5.97
C HIS A 43 10.48 12.85 7.04
N HIS A 44 10.39 11.56 6.69
CA HIS A 44 10.73 10.48 7.64
C HIS A 44 12.23 10.45 7.93
N ALA A 45 13.08 10.67 6.92
CA ALA A 45 14.52 10.76 7.10
C ALA A 45 14.90 11.96 8.00
N ALA A 46 14.31 13.13 7.77
CA ALA A 46 14.52 14.32 8.60
C ALA A 46 14.09 14.07 10.06
N ALA A 47 12.94 13.44 10.28
CA ALA A 47 12.46 13.09 11.62
C ALA A 47 13.40 12.10 12.33
N LEU A 48 13.86 11.05 11.63
CA LEU A 48 14.84 10.10 12.16
C LEU A 48 16.17 10.80 12.51
N ARG A 49 16.64 11.71 11.66
CA ARG A 49 17.86 12.49 11.92
C ARG A 49 17.71 13.38 13.14
N GLY A 50 16.59 14.09 13.26
CA GLY A 50 16.28 14.92 14.42
C GLY A 50 16.22 14.11 15.71
N ALA A 51 15.52 12.97 15.70
CA ALA A 51 15.39 12.08 16.87
C ALA A 51 16.73 11.56 17.40
N LEU A 52 17.70 11.35 16.50
CA LEU A 52 18.99 10.71 16.82
C LEU A 52 20.17 11.67 16.72
N SER A 53 19.91 12.97 16.55
CA SER A 53 20.94 14.01 16.38
C SER A 53 21.96 13.67 15.26
N LEU A 54 21.48 13.06 14.17
CA LEU A 54 22.29 12.76 12.99
C LEU A 54 22.41 14.02 12.12
N ARG A 55 23.58 14.23 11.53
CA ARG A 55 23.82 15.28 10.52
C ARG A 55 23.27 14.82 9.17
N ASP A 56 23.13 15.72 8.20
CA ASP A 56 22.62 15.36 6.87
C ASP A 56 23.55 14.38 6.12
N GLU A 57 24.85 14.50 6.33
CA GLU A 57 25.88 13.64 5.74
C GLU A 57 26.04 12.31 6.49
N SER A 58 25.33 12.12 7.61
CA SER A 58 25.43 10.89 8.38
C SER A 58 25.04 9.67 7.55
N THR A 59 25.88 8.64 7.67
CA THR A 59 25.81 7.39 6.93
C THR A 59 25.07 6.32 7.72
N ALA A 60 24.84 5.16 7.10
CA ALA A 60 24.33 3.97 7.78
C ALA A 60 25.20 3.55 8.98
N ARG A 61 26.53 3.71 8.88
CA ARG A 61 27.46 3.38 9.98
C ARG A 61 27.32 4.33 11.17
N ASP A 62 27.01 5.59 10.91
CA ASP A 62 26.78 6.57 11.98
C ASP A 62 25.52 6.22 12.76
N LEU A 63 24.45 5.85 12.05
CA LEU A 63 23.21 5.39 12.66
C LEU A 63 23.44 4.13 13.49
N GLU A 64 24.11 3.12 12.92
CA GLU A 64 24.48 1.87 13.60
C GLU A 64 25.23 2.13 14.92
N ARG A 65 26.24 3.01 14.90
CA ARG A 65 26.99 3.39 16.11
C ARG A 65 26.12 4.08 17.16
N ILE A 66 25.18 4.94 16.75
CA ILE A 66 24.32 5.68 17.68
C ILE A 66 23.29 4.78 18.36
N VAL A 67 22.74 3.80 17.64
CA VAL A 67 21.68 2.94 18.17
C VAL A 67 22.22 1.69 18.88
N GLY A 68 23.46 1.28 18.57
CA GLY A 68 24.07 0.05 19.10
C GLY A 68 24.07 -0.08 20.63
N ASP A 69 24.32 1.02 21.34
CA ASP A 69 24.38 1.02 22.82
C ASP A 69 23.06 1.42 23.49
N ARG A 70 21.98 1.60 22.71
CA ARG A 70 20.68 2.07 23.20
C ARG A 70 19.65 0.95 23.23
N ARG A 71 18.68 1.03 24.13
CA ARG A 71 17.56 0.08 24.14
C ARG A 71 16.61 0.31 22.98
N SER A 72 16.05 -0.77 22.45
CA SER A 72 15.19 -0.73 21.27
C SER A 72 13.93 0.13 21.47
N ASP A 73 13.31 0.05 22.64
CA ASP A 73 12.12 0.81 22.99
C ASP A 73 12.40 2.30 23.11
N GLU A 74 13.53 2.69 23.70
CA GLU A 74 13.97 4.08 23.79
C GLU A 74 14.20 4.70 22.41
N VAL A 75 14.87 3.98 21.49
CA VAL A 75 15.11 4.46 20.13
C VAL A 75 13.79 4.58 19.36
N VAL A 76 12.93 3.58 19.42
CA VAL A 76 11.63 3.60 18.74
C VAL A 76 10.74 4.73 19.25
N ALA A 77 10.67 4.94 20.57
CA ALA A 77 9.92 6.03 21.17
C ALA A 77 10.45 7.40 20.71
N ALA A 78 11.76 7.63 20.79
CA ALA A 78 12.38 8.89 20.36
C ALA A 78 12.10 9.20 18.86
N VAL A 79 12.17 8.17 18.00
CA VAL A 79 11.86 8.33 16.57
C VAL A 79 10.39 8.63 16.36
N ALA A 80 9.48 7.96 17.07
CA ALA A 80 8.05 8.19 16.97
C ALA A 80 7.64 9.60 17.46
N ASP A 81 8.23 10.07 18.56
CA ASP A 81 7.99 11.40 19.14
C ASP A 81 8.44 12.52 18.19
N ALA A 82 9.49 12.29 17.40
CA ALA A 82 9.93 13.20 16.35
C ALA A 82 9.08 13.12 15.06
N GLY A 83 8.05 12.27 15.02
CA GLY A 83 7.22 12.03 13.83
C GLY A 83 7.86 11.11 12.78
N GLY A 84 8.96 10.45 13.14
CA GLY A 84 9.63 9.44 12.32
C GLY A 84 8.98 8.06 12.47
N LEU A 85 9.52 7.07 11.75
CA LEU A 85 8.99 5.72 11.77
C LEU A 85 10.08 4.70 12.08
N ALA A 86 9.92 4.04 13.21
CA ALA A 86 10.68 2.85 13.59
C ALA A 86 9.79 1.88 14.36
N VAL A 87 10.13 0.60 14.31
CA VAL A 87 9.53 -0.44 15.14
C VAL A 87 10.61 -1.37 15.68
N ARG A 88 10.30 -2.06 16.77
CA ARG A 88 11.12 -3.17 17.25
C ARG A 88 10.95 -4.37 16.32
N VAL A 89 12.02 -5.11 16.10
CA VAL A 89 11.92 -6.46 15.56
C VAL A 89 11.48 -7.38 16.70
N LEU A 90 10.36 -8.06 16.51
CA LEU A 90 9.82 -8.98 17.51
C LEU A 90 9.83 -10.41 16.94
N PRO A 91 9.93 -11.44 17.79
CA PRO A 91 9.68 -12.81 17.36
C PRO A 91 8.19 -13.01 17.03
N GLU A 92 7.87 -14.12 16.38
CA GLU A 92 6.48 -14.54 16.16
C GLU A 92 5.69 -14.62 17.47
N GLN A 93 4.42 -14.25 17.43
CA GLN A 93 3.50 -14.37 18.56
C GLN A 93 2.26 -15.17 18.13
N PRO A 94 2.35 -16.51 18.07
CA PRO A 94 1.31 -17.36 17.48
C PRO A 94 -0.09 -17.17 18.09
N ALA A 95 -0.17 -16.82 19.38
CA ALA A 95 -1.43 -16.52 20.05
C ALA A 95 -2.09 -15.23 19.52
N VAL A 96 -1.30 -14.18 19.28
CA VAL A 96 -1.75 -12.91 18.70
C VAL A 96 -2.18 -13.12 17.25
N ASP A 97 -1.38 -13.82 16.46
CA ASP A 97 -1.72 -14.11 15.06
C ASP A 97 -2.99 -14.96 14.95
N ARG A 98 -3.15 -15.97 15.82
CA ARG A 98 -4.37 -16.78 15.88
C ARG A 98 -5.60 -15.93 16.25
N ALA A 99 -5.46 -14.98 17.16
CA ALA A 99 -6.55 -14.08 17.53
C ALA A 99 -6.95 -13.19 16.34
N LEU A 100 -5.98 -12.58 15.64
CA LEU A 100 -6.22 -11.78 14.44
C LEU A 100 -6.88 -12.59 13.31
N ARG A 101 -6.50 -13.88 13.14
CA ARG A 101 -7.13 -14.75 12.14
C ARG A 101 -8.59 -15.11 12.41
N ARG A 102 -9.14 -14.76 13.58
CA ARG A 102 -10.58 -14.95 13.88
C ARG A 102 -11.45 -13.93 13.15
N SER A 103 -10.92 -12.76 12.80
CA SER A 103 -11.63 -11.82 11.95
C SER A 103 -11.45 -12.18 10.46
N PRO A 104 -12.40 -11.80 9.59
CA PRO A 104 -12.25 -11.95 8.15
C PRO A 104 -10.93 -11.35 7.64
N LEU A 105 -10.36 -11.95 6.61
CA LEU A 105 -9.17 -11.39 5.95
C LEU A 105 -9.47 -10.05 5.26
N VAL A 106 -10.71 -9.91 4.77
CA VAL A 106 -11.31 -8.68 4.28
C VAL A 106 -12.67 -8.55 4.94
N GLU A 107 -12.87 -7.47 5.69
CA GLU A 107 -14.18 -7.14 6.23
C GLU A 107 -14.99 -6.44 5.15
N LEU A 108 -16.26 -6.81 5.04
CA LEU A 108 -17.20 -6.23 4.10
C LEU A 108 -18.48 -5.94 4.87
N GLU A 109 -18.70 -4.66 5.16
CA GLU A 109 -19.83 -4.16 5.90
C GLU A 109 -20.74 -3.37 4.98
N ARG A 110 -22.04 -3.54 5.14
CA ARG A 110 -23.03 -2.79 4.36
C ARG A 110 -23.44 -1.53 5.11
N SER A 111 -23.57 -0.42 4.40
CA SER A 111 -24.14 0.81 4.94
C SER A 111 -25.59 0.58 5.37
N ARG A 112 -26.03 1.29 6.42
CA ARG A 112 -27.39 1.15 6.98
C ARG A 112 -28.47 1.64 6.02
N ASP A 113 -28.12 2.50 5.07
CA ASP A 113 -29.03 3.06 4.08
C ASP A 113 -29.19 2.12 2.87
N ARG A 114 -30.45 1.89 2.45
CA ARG A 114 -30.83 1.01 1.34
C ARG A 114 -31.08 1.76 0.02
N SER A 115 -30.49 2.94 -0.14
CA SER A 115 -30.55 3.71 -1.37
C SER A 115 -30.27 2.86 -2.61
N ARG A 116 -31.04 3.07 -3.69
CA ARG A 116 -30.92 2.31 -4.94
C ARG A 116 -29.61 2.64 -5.68
N VAL A 117 -29.09 1.62 -6.37
CA VAL A 117 -27.79 1.60 -7.06
C VAL A 117 -27.72 2.54 -8.27
N THR A 118 -26.54 3.12 -8.52
CA THR A 118 -26.26 4.05 -9.62
C THR A 118 -25.39 3.50 -10.77
N GLY A 119 -24.87 2.27 -10.71
CA GLY A 119 -24.07 1.67 -11.79
C GLY A 119 -24.21 0.14 -11.88
N ARG A 120 -24.31 -0.40 -13.10
CA ARG A 120 -24.30 -1.84 -13.38
C ARG A 120 -22.90 -2.27 -13.81
N ILE A 121 -22.34 -3.29 -13.18
CA ILE A 121 -21.07 -3.87 -13.60
C ILE A 121 -21.33 -4.83 -14.78
N GLY A 122 -20.48 -4.82 -15.79
CA GLY A 122 -20.53 -5.76 -16.92
C GLY A 122 -21.41 -5.33 -18.09
N SER A 123 -21.70 -4.03 -18.22
CA SER A 123 -22.35 -3.47 -19.40
C SER A 123 -21.40 -3.20 -20.59
N GLY A 124 -20.10 -3.46 -20.42
CA GLY A 124 -19.06 -3.19 -21.42
C GLY A 124 -18.20 -4.41 -21.79
N ALA A 125 -17.09 -4.16 -22.49
CA ALA A 125 -16.17 -5.20 -22.95
C ALA A 125 -15.31 -5.79 -21.82
N ARG A 126 -15.09 -5.03 -20.75
CA ARG A 126 -14.41 -5.47 -19.53
C ARG A 126 -15.34 -5.42 -18.32
N PRO A 127 -15.07 -6.21 -17.26
CA PRO A 127 -15.98 -6.35 -16.14
C PRO A 127 -16.38 -5.01 -15.50
N LEU A 128 -15.44 -4.10 -15.25
CA LEU A 128 -15.68 -2.84 -14.54
C LEU A 128 -15.85 -1.62 -15.47
N ASP A 129 -16.11 -1.82 -16.75
CA ASP A 129 -16.39 -0.71 -17.67
C ASP A 129 -17.58 0.12 -17.16
N GLY A 130 -17.40 1.44 -17.08
CA GLY A 130 -18.41 2.38 -16.57
C GLY A 130 -18.31 2.70 -15.08
N ILE A 131 -17.49 1.96 -14.32
CA ILE A 131 -17.26 2.22 -12.89
C ILE A 131 -16.20 3.31 -12.71
N ARG A 132 -16.51 4.34 -11.92
CA ARG A 132 -15.60 5.44 -11.57
C ARG A 132 -14.99 5.22 -10.19
N VAL A 133 -13.66 5.18 -10.13
CA VAL A 133 -12.90 4.93 -8.91
C VAL A 133 -12.05 6.15 -8.57
N LEU A 134 -12.33 6.76 -7.42
CA LEU A 134 -11.49 7.81 -6.86
C LEU A 134 -10.40 7.17 -5.99
N ASP A 135 -9.15 7.26 -6.46
CA ASP A 135 -7.98 6.70 -5.79
C ASP A 135 -7.34 7.76 -4.89
N LEU A 136 -7.57 7.66 -3.58
CA LEU A 136 -6.95 8.47 -2.52
C LEU A 136 -5.92 7.64 -1.76
N THR A 137 -5.08 6.92 -2.51
CA THR A 137 -4.06 6.03 -1.96
C THR A 137 -2.66 6.40 -2.43
N ARG A 138 -1.65 5.86 -1.73
CA ARG A 138 -0.24 6.07 -2.01
C ARG A 138 0.54 4.78 -1.73
N VAL A 139 1.84 4.79 -2.03
CA VAL A 139 2.75 3.67 -1.75
C VAL A 139 2.41 2.47 -2.65
N ILE A 140 2.03 1.31 -2.10
CA ILE A 140 1.89 0.07 -2.88
C ILE A 140 0.49 -0.53 -2.77
N ALA A 141 0.02 -0.89 -1.58
CA ALA A 141 -1.20 -1.68 -1.43
C ALA A 141 -2.47 -1.05 -2.04
N GLY A 142 -2.75 0.21 -1.70
CA GLY A 142 -3.86 0.94 -2.32
C GLY A 142 -3.69 1.11 -3.84
N PRO A 143 -2.52 1.54 -4.34
CA PRO A 143 -2.28 1.63 -5.77
C PRO A 143 -2.33 0.29 -6.51
N VAL A 144 -2.00 -0.83 -5.88
CA VAL A 144 -2.18 -2.18 -6.41
C VAL A 144 -3.67 -2.49 -6.57
N CYS A 145 -4.49 -2.18 -5.55
CA CYS A 145 -5.95 -2.32 -5.64
C CYS A 145 -6.50 -1.55 -6.85
N THR A 146 -6.20 -0.26 -6.96
CA THR A 146 -6.77 0.61 -7.99
C THR A 146 -6.22 0.30 -9.39
N ARG A 147 -4.94 -0.12 -9.50
CA ARG A 147 -4.37 -0.69 -10.74
C ARG A 147 -5.13 -1.92 -11.23
N THR A 148 -5.51 -2.80 -10.30
CA THR A 148 -6.29 -4.00 -10.64
C THR A 148 -7.69 -3.64 -11.10
N LEU A 149 -8.34 -2.65 -10.47
CA LEU A 149 -9.64 -2.15 -10.93
C LEU A 149 -9.55 -1.51 -12.32
N ALA A 150 -8.51 -0.71 -12.59
CA ALA A 150 -8.25 -0.12 -13.91
C ALA A 150 -8.02 -1.18 -15.00
N LEU A 151 -7.25 -2.23 -14.69
CA LEU A 151 -7.03 -3.37 -15.59
C LEU A 151 -8.36 -4.03 -16.00
N LEU A 152 -9.30 -4.13 -15.06
CA LEU A 152 -10.63 -4.69 -15.27
C LEU A 152 -11.62 -3.70 -15.90
N GLY A 153 -11.20 -2.47 -16.19
CA GLY A 153 -11.96 -1.49 -16.98
C GLY A 153 -12.53 -0.30 -16.24
N ALA A 154 -12.30 -0.20 -14.93
CA ALA A 154 -12.71 0.98 -14.18
C ALA A 154 -11.98 2.23 -14.67
N ASP A 155 -12.68 3.35 -14.69
CA ASP A 155 -12.09 4.68 -14.86
C ASP A 155 -11.52 5.14 -13.53
N VAL A 156 -10.19 5.07 -13.39
CA VAL A 156 -9.50 5.35 -12.14
C VAL A 156 -8.84 6.73 -12.20
N LEU A 157 -9.31 7.64 -11.34
CA LEU A 157 -8.71 8.95 -11.12
C LEU A 157 -8.02 8.99 -9.76
N ARG A 158 -6.69 9.00 -9.77
CA ARG A 158 -5.88 9.21 -8.56
C ARG A 158 -5.71 10.69 -8.28
N LEU A 159 -5.99 11.09 -7.05
CA LEU A 159 -5.78 12.46 -6.58
C LEU A 159 -4.76 12.47 -5.44
N ASP A 160 -3.67 13.19 -5.66
CA ASP A 160 -2.66 13.42 -4.63
C ASP A 160 -2.72 14.87 -4.13
N PRO A 161 -2.44 15.11 -2.84
CA PRO A 161 -2.40 16.46 -2.30
C PRO A 161 -1.19 17.23 -2.87
N PRO A 162 -1.34 18.52 -3.24
CA PRO A 162 -0.28 19.30 -3.89
C PRO A 162 1.05 19.40 -3.13
N HIS A 163 1.02 19.21 -1.81
CA HIS A 163 2.17 19.41 -0.92
C HIS A 163 2.90 18.11 -0.54
N LEU A 164 2.45 16.94 -1.00
CA LEU A 164 3.12 15.67 -0.72
C LEU A 164 3.37 14.93 -2.04
N PRO A 165 4.49 15.19 -2.73
CA PRO A 165 4.76 14.56 -4.02
C PRO A 165 4.98 13.05 -3.88
N GLU A 166 4.55 12.28 -4.87
CA GLU A 166 4.86 10.86 -4.99
C GLU A 166 6.18 10.68 -5.75
N PRO A 167 7.09 9.79 -5.31
CA PRO A 167 8.22 9.39 -6.14
C PRO A 167 7.72 8.82 -7.47
N GLU A 168 8.15 9.41 -8.59
CA GLU A 168 7.59 9.09 -9.92
C GLU A 168 7.71 7.61 -10.28
N TRP A 169 8.80 6.96 -9.88
CA TRP A 169 8.99 5.53 -10.12
C TRP A 169 7.90 4.66 -9.47
N GLN A 170 7.35 5.04 -8.30
CA GLN A 170 6.25 4.32 -7.65
C GLN A 170 4.97 4.43 -8.48
N HIS A 171 4.74 5.61 -9.06
CA HIS A 171 3.64 5.82 -9.99
C HIS A 171 3.85 5.03 -11.28
N PHE A 172 5.07 4.93 -11.82
CA PHE A 172 5.29 4.09 -13.01
C PHE A 172 5.04 2.60 -12.75
N ASP A 173 5.35 2.08 -11.57
CA ASP A 173 4.99 0.70 -11.22
C ASP A 173 3.46 0.53 -11.14
N THR A 174 2.79 1.37 -10.35
CA THR A 174 1.39 1.13 -9.97
C THR A 174 0.36 1.95 -10.75
N GLY A 175 0.80 2.79 -11.69
CA GLY A 175 0.01 3.78 -12.42
C GLY A 175 -0.69 3.28 -13.68
N HIS A 176 -0.45 2.03 -14.09
CA HIS A 176 -1.01 1.44 -15.30
C HIS A 176 -2.53 1.58 -15.36
N GLY A 177 -3.03 2.15 -16.47
CA GLY A 177 -4.47 2.34 -16.70
C GLY A 177 -5.13 3.45 -15.87
N LYS A 178 -4.38 4.22 -15.07
CA LYS A 178 -4.91 5.28 -14.22
C LYS A 178 -4.61 6.66 -14.79
N ARG A 179 -5.48 7.63 -14.46
CA ARG A 179 -5.18 9.06 -14.54
C ARG A 179 -4.72 9.56 -13.18
N SER A 180 -3.83 10.55 -13.14
CA SER A 180 -3.41 11.17 -11.88
C SER A 180 -3.30 12.69 -11.96
N ALA A 181 -3.80 13.37 -10.93
CA ALA A 181 -3.82 14.83 -10.83
C ALA A 181 -3.54 15.29 -9.39
N LEU A 182 -3.07 16.53 -9.24
CA LEU A 182 -3.01 17.18 -7.93
C LEU A 182 -4.32 17.90 -7.66
N LEU A 183 -4.92 17.65 -6.49
CA LEU A 183 -6.12 18.37 -6.06
C LEU A 183 -6.20 18.42 -4.54
N ASP A 184 -6.52 19.60 -4.00
CA ASP A 184 -6.82 19.75 -2.58
C ASP A 184 -8.24 19.24 -2.28
N ALA A 185 -8.35 18.27 -1.36
CA ALA A 185 -9.60 17.64 -0.96
C ALA A 185 -10.61 18.61 -0.32
N ARG A 186 -10.21 19.83 0.06
CA ARG A 186 -11.11 20.85 0.63
C ARG A 186 -11.89 21.65 -0.41
N THR A 187 -11.55 21.49 -1.68
CA THR A 187 -12.13 22.28 -2.78
C THR A 187 -13.52 21.76 -3.20
N GLU A 188 -14.37 22.65 -3.74
CA GLU A 188 -15.63 22.24 -4.38
C GLU A 188 -15.41 21.31 -5.56
N HIS A 189 -14.29 21.49 -6.27
CA HIS A 189 -13.92 20.63 -7.40
C HIS A 189 -13.71 19.17 -6.97
N PHE A 190 -13.11 18.95 -5.80
CA PHE A 190 -12.99 17.60 -5.23
C PHE A 190 -14.36 17.01 -4.87
N ARG A 191 -15.25 17.80 -4.26
CA ARG A 191 -16.61 17.36 -3.91
C ARG A 191 -17.40 16.95 -5.17
N ALA A 192 -17.32 17.75 -6.23
CA ALA A 192 -17.97 17.43 -7.51
C ALA A 192 -17.46 16.12 -8.14
N LEU A 193 -16.16 15.80 -8.00
CA LEU A 193 -15.64 14.50 -8.44
C LEU A 193 -16.18 13.35 -7.59
N LEU A 194 -16.24 13.55 -6.28
CA LEU A 194 -16.74 12.57 -5.33
C LEU A 194 -18.23 12.26 -5.56
N ASP A 195 -19.05 13.26 -5.89
CA ASP A 195 -20.48 13.10 -6.19
C ASP A 195 -20.76 12.13 -7.35
N HIS A 196 -19.76 11.90 -8.20
CA HIS A 196 -19.83 11.05 -9.40
C HIS A 196 -19.02 9.76 -9.29
N ALA A 197 -18.38 9.50 -8.14
CA ALA A 197 -17.61 8.28 -7.92
C ALA A 197 -18.54 7.13 -7.49
N ASP A 198 -18.25 5.91 -7.98
CA ASP A 198 -18.89 4.68 -7.53
C ASP A 198 -18.08 4.01 -6.40
N VAL A 199 -16.76 4.19 -6.46
CA VAL A 199 -15.80 3.65 -5.50
C VAL A 199 -14.85 4.74 -5.03
N VAL A 200 -14.57 4.78 -3.73
CA VAL A 200 -13.44 5.53 -3.17
C VAL A 200 -12.50 4.57 -2.48
N VAL A 201 -11.20 4.64 -2.79
CA VAL A 201 -10.16 3.84 -2.12
C VAL A 201 -9.30 4.77 -1.26
N LEU A 202 -9.23 4.48 0.03
CA LEU A 202 -8.58 5.29 1.07
C LEU A 202 -7.30 4.63 1.57
N GLY A 203 -6.17 5.35 1.45
CA GLY A 203 -4.85 4.90 1.93
C GLY A 203 -4.20 5.81 2.97
N TYR A 204 -4.94 6.76 3.53
CA TYR A 204 -4.47 7.70 4.55
C TYR A 204 -5.00 7.33 5.94
N ARG A 205 -4.37 7.86 6.99
CA ARG A 205 -4.81 7.68 8.39
C ARG A 205 -6.23 8.22 8.58
N SER A 206 -7.06 7.51 9.33
CA SER A 206 -8.46 7.86 9.59
C SER A 206 -8.62 9.27 10.17
N SER A 207 -7.78 9.70 11.11
CA SER A 207 -7.81 11.06 11.65
C SER A 207 -7.56 12.15 10.59
N SER A 208 -6.68 11.92 9.62
CA SER A 208 -6.43 12.86 8.52
C SER A 208 -7.63 12.95 7.58
N LEU A 209 -8.27 11.81 7.29
CA LEU A 209 -9.45 11.74 6.45
C LEU A 209 -10.67 12.39 7.13
N ALA A 210 -10.87 12.16 8.42
CA ALA A 210 -11.95 12.75 9.22
C ALA A 210 -11.84 14.29 9.28
N ARG A 211 -10.64 14.84 9.46
CA ARG A 211 -10.41 16.30 9.39
C ARG A 211 -10.79 16.93 8.05
N LEU A 212 -10.81 16.14 6.98
CA LEU A 212 -11.16 16.57 5.63
C LEU A 212 -12.61 16.19 5.26
N GLY A 213 -13.36 15.53 6.15
CA GLY A 213 -14.72 15.06 5.90
C GLY A 213 -14.82 13.93 4.87
N VAL A 214 -13.73 13.17 4.69
CA VAL A 214 -13.61 12.07 3.71
C VAL A 214 -13.28 10.74 4.38
N ALA A 215 -13.55 10.60 5.68
CA ALA A 215 -13.53 9.30 6.34
C ALA A 215 -14.67 8.41 5.80
N ALA A 216 -14.52 7.09 5.89
CA ALA A 216 -15.49 6.15 5.34
C ALA A 216 -16.93 6.40 5.82
N ASP A 217 -17.11 6.69 7.11
CA ASP A 217 -18.43 6.96 7.68
C ASP A 217 -19.02 8.28 7.16
N ASP A 218 -18.20 9.33 7.01
CA ASP A 218 -18.63 10.61 6.42
C ASP A 218 -19.03 10.45 4.94
N LEU A 219 -18.26 9.65 4.20
CA LEU A 219 -18.51 9.36 2.79
C LEU A 219 -19.81 8.59 2.62
N LEU A 220 -20.02 7.52 3.39
CA LEU A 220 -21.23 6.69 3.31
C LEU A 220 -22.48 7.42 3.82
N ALA A 221 -22.34 8.37 4.74
CA ALA A 221 -23.44 9.23 5.16
C ALA A 221 -23.87 10.22 4.07
N ARG A 222 -22.92 10.77 3.30
CA ARG A 222 -23.19 11.74 2.22
C ARG A 222 -23.53 11.07 0.88
N HIS A 223 -22.96 9.90 0.63
CA HIS A 223 -23.10 9.11 -0.60
C HIS A 223 -23.51 7.67 -0.24
N PRO A 224 -24.80 7.42 0.05
CA PRO A 224 -25.26 6.14 0.57
C PRO A 224 -25.11 4.95 -0.37
N SER A 225 -24.82 5.17 -1.65
CA SER A 225 -24.53 4.13 -2.66
C SER A 225 -23.03 3.94 -2.91
N LEU A 226 -22.14 4.62 -2.19
CA LEU A 226 -20.72 4.52 -2.45
C LEU A 226 -20.14 3.19 -1.93
N VAL A 227 -19.18 2.63 -2.67
CA VAL A 227 -18.30 1.58 -2.16
C VAL A 227 -17.01 2.23 -1.67
N VAL A 228 -16.73 2.12 -0.37
CA VAL A 228 -15.51 2.68 0.25
C VAL A 228 -14.59 1.54 0.66
N ALA A 229 -13.40 1.50 0.08
CA ALA A 229 -12.35 0.57 0.47
C ALA A 229 -11.27 1.31 1.27
N GLU A 230 -10.88 0.78 2.42
CA GLU A 230 -9.86 1.37 3.29
C GLU A 230 -8.78 0.38 3.69
N LEU A 231 -7.56 0.90 3.84
CA LEU A 231 -6.40 0.14 4.23
C LEU A 231 -5.72 0.78 5.44
N SER A 232 -5.31 -0.05 6.41
CA SER A 232 -4.39 0.36 7.47
C SER A 232 -3.19 -0.59 7.56
N ALA A 233 -2.11 -0.14 8.20
CA ALA A 233 -0.97 -1.03 8.45
C ALA A 233 -1.27 -2.03 9.58
N TRP A 234 -1.94 -1.60 10.65
CA TRP A 234 -2.02 -2.35 11.91
C TRP A 234 -3.42 -2.86 12.29
N GLY A 235 -4.44 -2.60 11.48
CA GLY A 235 -5.81 -3.05 11.72
C GLY A 235 -6.64 -2.09 12.57
N CYS A 236 -7.90 -2.49 12.82
CA CYS A 236 -8.89 -1.70 13.54
C CYS A 236 -8.51 -1.40 15.00
N ASP A 237 -7.64 -2.20 15.62
CA ASP A 237 -7.14 -1.96 16.98
C ASP A 237 -6.17 -0.77 17.04
N ARG A 238 -5.46 -0.49 15.94
CA ARG A 238 -4.43 0.56 15.85
C ARG A 238 -4.54 1.33 14.52
N PRO A 239 -5.70 1.92 14.19
CA PRO A 239 -5.97 2.48 12.87
C PRO A 239 -5.17 3.76 12.60
N GLU A 240 -4.80 4.49 13.65
CA GLU A 240 -4.00 5.72 13.55
C GLU A 240 -2.49 5.46 13.48
N ARG A 241 -2.05 4.24 13.78
CA ARG A 241 -0.63 3.92 13.80
C ARG A 241 -0.12 3.84 12.36
N ALA A 242 0.90 4.63 12.03
CA ALA A 242 1.54 4.50 10.73
C ALA A 242 2.34 3.20 10.63
N GLY A 243 2.39 2.67 9.42
CA GLY A 243 3.21 1.51 9.11
C GLY A 243 3.43 1.41 7.62
N PHE A 244 4.41 0.59 7.29
CA PHE A 244 4.77 0.14 5.95
C PHE A 244 4.93 -1.37 6.04
N ASP A 245 4.81 -2.09 4.92
CA ASP A 245 4.99 -3.53 4.87
C ASP A 245 6.27 -3.97 5.62
N SER A 246 7.41 -3.34 5.33
CA SER A 246 8.68 -3.60 6.03
C SER A 246 8.64 -3.43 7.56
N LEU A 247 7.83 -2.50 8.10
CA LEU A 247 7.66 -2.32 9.54
C LEU A 247 6.73 -3.41 10.12
N VAL A 248 5.69 -3.78 9.39
CA VAL A 248 4.79 -4.87 9.80
C VAL A 248 5.54 -6.20 9.78
N GLN A 249 6.41 -6.45 8.80
CA GLN A 249 7.27 -7.64 8.78
C GLN A 249 8.18 -7.71 10.02
N ALA A 250 8.75 -6.58 10.44
CA ALA A 250 9.63 -6.51 11.60
C ALA A 250 8.91 -6.83 12.92
N GLU A 251 7.75 -6.22 13.15
CA GLU A 251 7.04 -6.37 14.43
C GLU A 251 6.15 -7.62 14.49
N SER A 252 5.80 -8.24 13.37
CA SER A 252 4.95 -9.44 13.35
C SER A 252 5.72 -10.75 13.60
N GLY A 253 7.06 -10.75 13.46
CA GLY A 253 7.87 -11.96 13.49
C GLY A 253 8.40 -12.41 12.14
N ILE A 254 7.83 -11.91 11.02
CA ILE A 254 8.28 -12.29 9.67
C ILE A 254 9.78 -12.03 9.49
N ALA A 255 10.30 -10.88 9.95
CA ALA A 255 11.72 -10.58 9.79
C ALA A 255 12.65 -11.55 10.54
N VAL A 256 12.18 -12.16 11.64
CA VAL A 256 12.94 -13.19 12.35
C VAL A 256 12.90 -14.51 11.59
N VAL A 257 11.74 -14.88 11.04
CA VAL A 257 11.55 -16.08 10.20
C VAL A 257 12.41 -16.02 8.95
N GLU A 258 12.48 -14.86 8.30
CA GLU A 258 13.25 -14.62 7.08
C GLU A 258 14.75 -14.38 7.36
N SER A 259 15.21 -14.56 8.60
CA SER A 259 16.61 -14.37 8.96
C SER A 259 17.50 -15.38 8.20
N PRO A 260 18.48 -14.91 7.40
CA PRO A 260 19.32 -15.80 6.60
C PRO A 260 20.32 -16.60 7.44
N ASP A 261 20.69 -16.10 8.62
CA ASP A 261 21.73 -16.66 9.50
C ASP A 261 21.20 -16.94 10.92
N GLY A 262 19.91 -16.75 11.16
CA GLY A 262 19.28 -16.88 12.48
C GLY A 262 19.61 -15.75 13.46
N VAL A 263 20.38 -14.73 13.04
CA VAL A 263 20.83 -13.61 13.89
C VAL A 263 20.31 -12.28 13.36
N ARG A 264 20.57 -11.98 12.09
CA ARG A 264 20.18 -10.73 11.45
C ARG A 264 18.76 -10.82 10.90
N PRO A 265 17.86 -9.87 11.20
CA PRO A 265 16.53 -9.88 10.63
C PRO A 265 16.57 -9.82 9.09
N GLY A 266 15.70 -10.60 8.45
CA GLY A 266 15.52 -10.65 7.01
C GLY A 266 14.27 -9.92 6.51
N VAL A 267 14.02 -10.06 5.21
CA VAL A 267 12.84 -9.49 4.54
C VAL A 267 12.25 -10.52 3.58
N LEU A 268 10.94 -10.49 3.42
CA LEU A 268 10.30 -11.21 2.33
C LEU A 268 10.89 -10.79 0.97
N PRO A 269 10.91 -11.67 -0.03
CA PRO A 269 11.50 -11.39 -1.34
C PRO A 269 10.65 -10.44 -2.20
N ALA A 270 9.63 -9.81 -1.60
CA ALA A 270 8.61 -8.95 -2.20
C ALA A 270 7.98 -8.07 -1.08
N GLN A 271 7.31 -6.97 -1.45
CA GLN A 271 6.35 -6.29 -0.55
C GLN A 271 5.04 -7.08 -0.48
N ALA A 272 5.13 -8.33 -0.03
CA ALA A 272 4.06 -9.30 -0.19
C ALA A 272 2.79 -8.96 0.61
N LEU A 273 2.93 -8.27 1.75
CA LEU A 273 1.77 -7.84 2.54
C LEU A 273 1.02 -6.75 1.79
N ASP A 274 1.75 -5.77 1.22
CA ASP A 274 1.16 -4.69 0.46
C ASP A 274 0.42 -5.21 -0.79
N HIS A 275 1.09 -6.04 -1.59
CA HIS A 275 0.47 -6.63 -2.78
C HIS A 275 -0.75 -7.49 -2.45
N SER A 276 -0.63 -8.35 -1.43
CA SER A 276 -1.76 -9.19 -1.01
C SER A 276 -2.94 -8.35 -0.55
N ALA A 277 -2.70 -7.34 0.31
CA ALA A 277 -3.75 -6.44 0.77
C ALA A 277 -4.42 -5.68 -0.39
N GLY A 278 -3.63 -5.22 -1.38
CA GLY A 278 -4.16 -4.55 -2.57
C GLY A 278 -5.07 -5.46 -3.41
N TYR A 279 -4.66 -6.70 -3.68
CA TYR A 279 -5.49 -7.65 -4.42
C TYR A 279 -6.75 -8.06 -3.65
N LEU A 280 -6.63 -8.24 -2.33
CA LEU A 280 -7.75 -8.53 -1.44
C LEU A 280 -8.77 -7.38 -1.42
N LEU A 281 -8.31 -6.13 -1.38
CA LEU A 281 -9.18 -4.96 -1.48
C LEU A 281 -9.87 -4.87 -2.84
N ALA A 282 -9.15 -5.11 -3.94
CA ALA A 282 -9.76 -5.12 -5.27
C ALA A 282 -10.85 -6.19 -5.39
N ALA A 283 -10.60 -7.40 -4.86
CA ALA A 283 -11.60 -8.47 -4.79
C ALA A 283 -12.81 -8.07 -3.92
N GLY A 284 -12.57 -7.41 -2.78
CA GLY A 284 -13.62 -6.86 -1.92
C GLY A 284 -14.48 -5.80 -2.62
N VAL A 285 -13.87 -4.90 -3.38
CA VAL A 285 -14.58 -3.88 -4.18
C VAL A 285 -15.46 -4.54 -5.23
N ILE A 286 -14.93 -5.51 -5.98
CA ILE A 286 -15.69 -6.25 -7.00
C ILE A 286 -16.86 -6.98 -6.35
N ALA A 287 -16.64 -7.65 -5.21
CA ALA A 287 -17.68 -8.36 -4.48
C ALA A 287 -18.76 -7.39 -3.95
N ALA A 288 -18.37 -6.25 -3.41
CA ALA A 288 -19.30 -5.24 -2.90
C ALA A 288 -20.15 -4.64 -4.03
N LEU A 289 -19.54 -4.25 -5.15
CA LEU A 289 -20.27 -3.74 -6.30
C LEU A 289 -21.24 -4.80 -6.86
N ARG A 290 -20.87 -6.10 -6.88
CA ARG A 290 -21.79 -7.17 -7.30
C ARG A 290 -22.95 -7.36 -6.34
N ARG A 291 -22.68 -7.38 -5.04
CA ARG A 291 -23.73 -7.43 -4.02
C ARG A 291 -24.64 -6.22 -4.11
N GLN A 292 -24.09 -5.06 -4.41
CA GLN A 292 -24.84 -3.83 -4.57
C GLN A 292 -25.92 -3.97 -5.64
N GLU A 293 -25.68 -4.66 -6.78
CA GLU A 293 -26.68 -4.87 -7.85
C GLU A 293 -27.97 -5.51 -7.35
N ASP A 294 -27.88 -6.47 -6.43
CA ASP A 294 -29.02 -7.19 -5.87
C ASP A 294 -29.56 -6.54 -4.60
N GLU A 295 -28.64 -6.03 -3.76
CA GLU A 295 -28.95 -5.60 -2.41
C GLU A 295 -29.29 -4.10 -2.31
N GLY A 296 -28.68 -3.25 -3.14
CA GLY A 296 -28.66 -1.80 -2.97
C GLY A 296 -27.81 -1.32 -1.78
N GLY A 297 -27.68 0.00 -1.66
CA GLY A 297 -26.88 0.66 -0.60
C GLY A 297 -25.37 0.58 -0.84
N GLY A 298 -24.63 1.25 0.03
CA GLY A 298 -23.17 1.36 -0.02
C GLY A 298 -22.50 0.28 0.83
N PHE A 299 -21.19 0.16 0.66
CA PHE A 299 -20.38 -0.84 1.35
C PHE A 299 -19.07 -0.25 1.84
N ARG A 300 -18.64 -0.67 3.03
CA ARG A 300 -17.31 -0.44 3.57
C ARG A 300 -16.52 -1.74 3.46
N ILE A 301 -15.32 -1.66 2.91
CA ILE A 301 -14.40 -2.78 2.76
C ILE A 301 -13.11 -2.41 3.49
N SER A 302 -12.63 -3.26 4.39
CA SER A 302 -11.41 -2.97 5.13
C SER A 302 -10.48 -4.19 5.20
N THR A 303 -9.18 -3.92 5.24
CA THR A 303 -8.17 -4.91 5.62
C THR A 303 -6.94 -4.20 6.22
N SER A 304 -5.97 -4.99 6.68
CA SER A 304 -4.69 -4.45 7.12
C SER A 304 -3.50 -5.33 6.79
N LEU A 305 -2.33 -4.71 6.63
CA LEU A 305 -1.08 -5.44 6.44
C LEU A 305 -0.82 -6.40 7.60
N ARG A 306 -1.13 -6.00 8.84
CA ARG A 306 -0.98 -6.87 10.02
C ARG A 306 -1.91 -8.09 10.01
N ARG A 307 -3.13 -7.95 9.49
CA ARG A 307 -4.07 -9.07 9.29
C ARG A 307 -3.59 -10.02 8.20
N VAL A 308 -3.03 -9.49 7.11
CA VAL A 308 -2.39 -10.29 6.05
C VAL A 308 -1.14 -11.02 6.57
N ALA A 309 -0.30 -10.34 7.37
CA ALA A 309 0.87 -10.96 8.01
C ALA A 309 0.47 -12.11 8.93
N ALA A 310 -0.61 -11.95 9.70
CA ALA A 310 -1.14 -13.02 10.54
C ALA A 310 -1.62 -14.21 9.68
N GLU A 311 -2.22 -13.97 8.52
CA GLU A 311 -2.61 -15.03 7.59
C GLU A 311 -1.38 -15.80 7.10
N LEU A 312 -0.36 -15.07 6.61
CA LEU A 312 0.87 -15.65 6.10
C LEU A 312 1.62 -16.49 7.15
N LEU A 313 1.78 -15.96 8.37
CA LEU A 313 2.40 -16.68 9.49
C LEU A 313 1.59 -17.91 9.96
N GLY A 314 0.31 -18.00 9.58
CA GLY A 314 -0.53 -19.16 9.84
C GLY A 314 -0.41 -20.29 8.83
N MET A 315 0.24 -20.04 7.68
CA MET A 315 0.40 -21.03 6.61
C MET A 315 1.47 -22.07 6.97
N ALA A 316 1.35 -23.26 6.40
CA ALA A 316 2.38 -24.28 6.52
C ALA A 316 3.71 -23.80 5.93
N ARG A 317 4.81 -24.04 6.65
CA ARG A 317 6.17 -23.67 6.24
C ARG A 317 7.01 -24.92 6.06
N GLN A 318 8.05 -24.79 5.24
CA GLN A 318 9.11 -25.80 5.18
C GLN A 318 10.07 -25.55 6.33
N ASP A 319 10.61 -26.61 6.91
CA ASP A 319 11.59 -26.49 8.02
C ASP A 319 12.94 -25.97 7.52
N GLU A 320 13.28 -26.26 6.25
CA GLU A 320 14.51 -25.79 5.62
C GLU A 320 14.24 -24.61 4.68
N PRO A 321 15.05 -23.53 4.75
CA PRO A 321 14.95 -22.42 3.82
C PRO A 321 15.30 -22.88 2.41
N GLN A 322 14.43 -22.61 1.45
CA GLN A 322 14.73 -22.88 0.05
C GLN A 322 15.51 -21.70 -0.56
N PRO A 323 16.54 -21.98 -1.38
CA PRO A 323 17.23 -20.92 -2.09
C PRO A 323 16.26 -20.19 -3.02
N ALA A 324 16.46 -18.88 -3.14
CA ALA A 324 15.71 -18.09 -4.11
C ALA A 324 15.93 -18.68 -5.51
N ARG A 325 14.85 -19.12 -6.15
CA ARG A 325 14.91 -19.58 -7.54
C ARG A 325 15.02 -18.37 -8.46
N GLU A 326 16.09 -18.32 -9.25
CA GLU A 326 16.14 -17.48 -10.43
C GLU A 326 15.18 -18.04 -11.49
N PHE A 327 14.46 -17.16 -12.17
CA PHE A 327 13.60 -17.53 -13.28
C PHE A 327 13.63 -16.41 -14.32
N ASP A 328 13.45 -16.79 -15.59
CA ASP A 328 13.44 -15.85 -16.69
C ASP A 328 12.31 -14.81 -16.50
N THR A 329 12.69 -13.55 -16.44
CA THR A 329 11.77 -12.43 -16.22
C THR A 329 11.19 -11.89 -17.54
N ALA A 330 11.81 -12.20 -18.68
CA ALA A 330 11.42 -11.69 -19.99
C ALA A 330 9.94 -11.92 -20.35
N PRO A 331 9.32 -13.11 -20.13
CA PRO A 331 7.91 -13.31 -20.44
C PRO A 331 6.96 -12.59 -19.48
N HIS A 332 7.48 -12.04 -18.38
CA HIS A 332 6.71 -11.44 -17.30
C HIS A 332 6.83 -9.93 -17.22
N VAL A 333 7.51 -9.30 -18.18
CA VAL A 333 7.63 -7.85 -18.28
C VAL A 333 7.02 -7.32 -19.58
N ALA A 334 6.77 -6.02 -19.62
CA ALA A 334 6.46 -5.29 -20.83
C ALA A 334 7.22 -3.96 -20.86
N THR A 335 7.52 -3.48 -22.06
CA THR A 335 8.19 -2.19 -22.26
C THR A 335 7.25 -1.21 -22.94
N PHE A 336 7.29 0.04 -22.48
CA PHE A 336 6.48 1.15 -22.95
C PHE A 336 7.37 2.36 -23.24
N ASP A 337 6.92 3.22 -24.16
CA ASP A 337 7.39 4.60 -24.27
C ASP A 337 6.40 5.49 -23.51
N VAL A 338 6.89 6.24 -22.53
CA VAL A 338 6.09 7.14 -21.69
C VAL A 338 6.74 8.52 -21.70
N ASP A 339 6.25 9.40 -22.56
CA ASP A 339 6.78 10.75 -22.77
C ASP A 339 8.30 10.75 -22.99
N GLY A 340 8.77 9.87 -23.88
CA GLY A 340 10.19 9.74 -24.23
C GLY A 340 11.04 8.95 -23.25
N LEU A 341 10.46 8.41 -22.16
CA LEU A 341 11.14 7.44 -21.29
C LEU A 341 10.83 6.02 -21.74
N ARG A 342 11.88 5.19 -21.79
CA ARG A 342 11.72 3.75 -21.98
C ARG A 342 11.47 3.07 -20.64
N LEU A 343 10.22 2.71 -20.39
CA LEU A 343 9.79 2.07 -19.16
C LEU A 343 9.66 0.55 -19.35
N THR A 344 10.28 -0.26 -18.49
CA THR A 344 9.96 -1.70 -18.39
C THR A 344 9.28 -1.97 -17.07
N THR A 345 8.12 -2.63 -17.06
CA THR A 345 7.36 -2.96 -15.84
C THR A 345 6.94 -4.42 -15.82
N ALA A 346 6.57 -4.92 -14.64
CA ALA A 346 5.95 -6.24 -14.51
C ALA A 346 4.58 -6.26 -15.20
N ARG A 347 4.28 -7.36 -15.89
CA ARG A 347 2.93 -7.67 -16.37
C ARG A 347 1.99 -7.87 -15.17
N PRO A 348 0.68 -7.57 -15.32
CA PRO A 348 -0.29 -7.80 -14.27
C PRO A 348 -0.35 -9.26 -13.81
N ALA A 349 -0.82 -9.47 -12.57
CA ALA A 349 -1.06 -10.80 -12.02
C ALA A 349 -2.13 -11.59 -12.78
N LEU A 350 -3.12 -10.88 -13.35
CA LEU A 350 -4.21 -11.47 -14.12
C LEU A 350 -3.78 -11.58 -15.60
N PRO A 351 -3.57 -12.80 -16.13
CA PRO A 351 -3.18 -12.98 -17.52
C PRO A 351 -4.36 -12.75 -18.48
N GLY A 352 -4.06 -12.56 -19.76
CA GLY A 352 -5.09 -12.51 -20.82
C GLY A 352 -5.81 -11.16 -20.97
N LEU A 353 -5.45 -10.15 -20.18
CA LEU A 353 -5.96 -8.79 -20.31
C LEU A 353 -4.90 -7.87 -20.91
N GLU A 354 -5.30 -7.02 -21.85
CA GLU A 354 -4.48 -5.90 -22.28
C GLU A 354 -4.36 -4.90 -21.12
N PHE A 355 -3.15 -4.38 -20.91
CA PHE A 355 -2.87 -3.38 -19.89
C PHE A 355 -2.12 -2.20 -20.50
N ALA A 356 -2.61 -1.00 -20.20
CA ALA A 356 -2.05 0.23 -20.75
C ALA A 356 -0.77 0.64 -20.01
N ALA A 357 0.09 1.39 -20.68
CA ALA A 357 1.20 2.09 -20.04
C ALA A 357 0.70 3.01 -18.91
N PRO A 358 1.51 3.28 -17.86
CA PRO A 358 1.20 4.34 -16.93
C PRO A 358 1.38 5.70 -17.63
N ARG A 359 0.76 6.74 -17.08
CA ARG A 359 1.01 8.13 -17.48
C ARG A 359 2.09 8.72 -16.57
N ARG A 360 2.55 9.93 -16.89
CA ARG A 360 3.35 10.73 -15.95
C ARG A 360 2.50 11.12 -14.75
N TRP A 361 3.11 11.01 -13.56
CA TRP A 361 2.43 11.37 -12.32
C TRP A 361 1.99 12.84 -12.38
N SER A 362 0.75 13.11 -11.94
CA SER A 362 0.15 14.45 -11.83
C SER A 362 -0.09 15.24 -13.12
N ARG A 363 0.03 14.62 -14.30
CA ARG A 363 -0.12 15.33 -15.59
C ARG A 363 -1.53 15.33 -16.16
N ASP A 364 -2.46 14.60 -15.57
CA ASP A 364 -3.85 14.58 -16.01
C ASP A 364 -4.67 15.71 -15.39
N GLN A 365 -5.83 15.99 -15.98
CA GLN A 365 -6.81 16.90 -15.38
C GLN A 365 -7.67 16.15 -14.37
N PRO A 366 -8.02 16.77 -13.22
CA PRO A 366 -8.89 16.16 -12.23
C PRO A 366 -10.35 16.20 -12.72
N ARG A 367 -10.73 15.37 -13.70
CA ARG A 367 -12.09 15.29 -14.24
C ARG A 367 -12.40 13.86 -14.68
N TRP A 368 -13.67 13.46 -14.58
CA TRP A 368 -14.17 12.21 -15.16
C TRP A 368 -14.14 12.28 -16.69
#